data_AF-A0A7K3GTL2-F1
#
_entry.id   AF-A0A7K3GTL2-F1
#
_cell.length_a   1.000
_cell.length_b   1.000
_cell.length_c   1.000
_cell.angle_alpha   90.00
_cell.angle_beta   90.00
_cell.angle_gamma   90.00
#
_symmetry.space_group_name_H-M   'P 1'
#
loop_
_entity.id
_entity.type
_entity.pdbx_description
1 polymer ?
#
loop_
_entity_poly.entity_id
_entity_poly.type
_entity_poly.pdbx_seq_one_letter_code
_entity_poly.pdbx_strand_id
1 'polypeptide(L)'
;MVQIHVLGPMTIFGDDLEPVVLAPKPRRLLALLAVNADSAVSINALVQELWGDSPPRTATATIQTYIGQVRRTLAEALNKSANDVAEEILITEGGSYVLSTRGVALDITEYEMLTAAGNAAIQRGEFVEGSDLLHQAVALWRGPALVNVEAGELLGARIVHLDESLLCTLEHRIYADLQRGAHHTLVPEITELTARHPLHENFHRHLMLALYRSGRRAEALAVMRRLRTRLVEELGLEPSPFLVQMEQDILRGEPSLDTHQRRSARRATVPRQQDRWSMGSMMTA
;
A
#
# COMPACT_ATOMS: atom_id res chain seq x y z
N MET A 1 5.36 -8.44 -22.59
CA MET A 1 5.61 -8.77 -21.17
C MET A 1 4.27 -9.08 -20.53
N VAL A 2 4.14 -10.15 -19.74
CA VAL A 2 2.87 -10.46 -19.08
C VAL A 2 2.64 -9.47 -17.96
N GLN A 3 1.43 -8.94 -17.84
CA GLN A 3 1.02 -8.19 -16.64
C GLN A 3 0.17 -9.11 -15.77
N ILE A 4 0.57 -9.31 -14.52
CA ILE A 4 -0.25 -10.02 -13.54
C ILE A 4 -0.56 -9.06 -12.40
N HIS A 5 -1.84 -8.94 -12.11
CA HIS A 5 -2.34 -8.17 -10.99
C HIS A 5 -2.81 -9.11 -9.89
N VAL A 6 -2.39 -8.85 -8.66
CA VAL A 6 -2.79 -9.60 -7.46
C VAL A 6 -3.34 -8.70 -6.34
N LEU A 7 -3.17 -7.38 -6.43
CA LEU A 7 -3.70 -6.38 -5.48
C LEU A 7 -5.17 -6.04 -5.78
N GLY A 8 -6.01 -7.07 -5.72
CA GLY A 8 -7.41 -7.05 -6.12
C GLY A 8 -7.82 -8.40 -6.70
N PRO A 9 -8.91 -8.48 -7.49
CA PRO A 9 -9.17 -9.67 -8.29
C PRO A 9 -7.95 -9.99 -9.16
N MET A 10 -7.50 -11.25 -9.17
CA MET A 10 -6.36 -11.63 -9.99
C MET A 10 -6.70 -11.37 -11.47
N THR A 11 -5.83 -10.71 -12.21
CA THR A 11 -5.97 -10.56 -13.67
C THR A 11 -4.64 -10.78 -14.33
N ILE A 12 -4.65 -11.36 -15.53
CA ILE A 12 -3.46 -11.67 -16.30
C ILE A 12 -3.70 -11.11 -17.68
N PHE A 13 -2.75 -10.34 -18.20
CA PHE A 13 -2.82 -9.75 -19.54
C PHE A 13 -1.57 -10.13 -20.32
N GLY A 14 -1.79 -10.53 -21.57
CA GLY A 14 -0.75 -10.77 -22.57
C GLY A 14 -0.30 -9.48 -23.25
N ASP A 15 0.43 -9.63 -24.37
CA ASP A 15 0.89 -8.49 -25.17
C ASP A 15 -0.24 -7.76 -25.92
N ASP A 16 -1.34 -8.46 -26.17
CA ASP A 16 -2.55 -7.94 -26.80
C ASP A 16 -3.50 -7.23 -25.81
N LEU A 17 -3.15 -7.21 -24.52
CA LEU A 17 -3.96 -6.70 -23.42
C LEU A 17 -5.32 -7.40 -23.27
N GLU A 18 -5.49 -8.59 -23.85
CA GLU A 18 -6.68 -9.41 -23.64
C GLU A 18 -6.58 -10.18 -22.32
N PRO A 19 -7.68 -10.32 -21.55
CA PRO A 19 -7.67 -11.08 -20.31
C PRO A 19 -7.39 -12.56 -20.53
N VAL A 20 -6.32 -13.05 -19.91
CA VAL A 20 -5.96 -14.47 -19.93
C VAL A 20 -6.73 -15.22 -18.85
N VAL A 21 -7.43 -16.29 -19.26
CA VAL A 21 -8.25 -17.11 -18.36
C VAL A 21 -7.52 -18.40 -17.99
N LEU A 22 -7.42 -18.68 -16.69
CA LEU A 22 -6.90 -19.93 -16.15
C LEU A 22 -7.99 -20.65 -15.35
N ALA A 23 -7.98 -21.98 -15.40
CA ALA A 23 -8.80 -22.81 -14.53
C ALA A 23 -8.46 -22.57 -13.04
N PRO A 24 -9.39 -22.83 -12.09
CA PRO A 24 -9.22 -22.42 -10.69
C PRO A 24 -7.92 -22.89 -10.01
N LYS A 25 -7.54 -24.17 -10.18
CA LYS A 25 -6.32 -24.73 -9.55
C LYS A 25 -5.02 -24.18 -10.17
N PRO A 26 -4.81 -24.16 -11.50
CA PRO A 26 -3.68 -23.46 -12.12
C PRO A 26 -3.59 -21.98 -11.76
N ARG A 27 -4.73 -21.28 -11.69
CA ARG A 27 -4.81 -19.87 -11.30
C ARG A 27 -4.32 -19.65 -9.87
N ARG A 28 -4.76 -20.49 -8.92
CA ARG A 28 -4.30 -20.45 -7.52
C ARG A 28 -2.79 -20.70 -7.39
N LEU A 29 -2.24 -21.65 -8.14
CA LEU A 29 -0.80 -21.88 -8.17
C LEU A 29 -0.04 -20.66 -8.67
N LEU A 30 -0.49 -20.07 -9.78
CA LEU A 30 0.13 -18.87 -10.32
C LEU A 30 0.00 -17.69 -9.35
N ALA A 31 -1.13 -17.55 -8.64
CA ALA A 31 -1.29 -16.54 -7.60
C ALA A 31 -0.27 -16.71 -6.48
N LEU A 32 -0.09 -17.94 -5.97
CA LEU A 32 0.92 -18.22 -4.93
C LEU A 32 2.35 -17.92 -5.42
N LEU A 33 2.66 -18.27 -6.67
CA LEU A 33 3.96 -17.96 -7.27
C LEU A 33 4.15 -16.44 -7.48
N ALA A 34 3.10 -15.73 -7.88
CA ALA A 34 3.16 -14.28 -8.11
C ALA A 34 3.36 -13.49 -6.82
N VAL A 35 2.72 -13.87 -5.72
CA VAL A 35 2.94 -13.20 -4.42
C VAL A 35 4.28 -13.56 -3.76
N ASN A 36 4.99 -14.56 -4.31
CA ASN A 36 6.35 -14.99 -3.94
C ASN A 36 7.30 -14.88 -5.14
N ALA A 37 7.11 -13.88 -6.00
CA ALA A 37 7.92 -13.72 -7.19
C ALA A 37 9.43 -13.63 -6.87
N ASP A 38 10.25 -14.12 -7.81
CA ASP A 38 11.69 -14.28 -7.69
C ASP A 38 12.17 -15.16 -6.51
N SER A 39 11.25 -15.84 -5.81
CA SER A 39 11.54 -16.81 -4.76
C SER A 39 11.13 -18.23 -5.18
N ALA A 40 11.91 -19.23 -4.78
CA ALA A 40 11.63 -20.63 -5.09
C ALA A 40 10.50 -21.18 -4.22
N VAL A 41 9.39 -21.60 -4.85
CA VAL A 41 8.26 -22.27 -4.19
C VAL A 41 8.34 -23.77 -4.48
N SER A 42 8.55 -24.56 -3.43
CA SER A 42 8.68 -26.02 -3.55
C SER A 42 7.39 -26.69 -4.01
N ILE A 43 7.51 -27.85 -4.67
CA ILE A 43 6.33 -28.68 -5.01
C ILE A 43 5.50 -28.98 -3.76
N ASN A 44 6.12 -29.26 -2.62
CA ASN A 44 5.39 -29.56 -1.38
C ASN A 44 4.54 -28.38 -0.90
N ALA A 45 5.05 -27.14 -1.02
CA ALA A 45 4.29 -25.94 -0.72
C ALA A 45 3.11 -25.77 -1.68
N LEU A 46 3.30 -26.05 -2.98
CA LEU A 46 2.21 -26.02 -3.96
C LEU A 46 1.15 -27.10 -3.68
N VAL A 47 1.57 -28.28 -3.22
CA VAL A 47 0.66 -29.37 -2.81
C VAL A 47 -0.13 -28.99 -1.56
N GLN A 48 0.54 -28.47 -0.52
CA GLN A 48 -0.11 -27.98 0.70
C GLN A 48 -1.11 -26.87 0.36
N GLU A 49 -0.72 -25.93 -0.50
CA GLU A 49 -1.60 -24.86 -0.92
C GLU A 49 -2.85 -25.42 -1.62
N LEU A 50 -2.75 -26.40 -2.51
CA LEU A 50 -3.92 -26.88 -3.25
C LEU A 50 -4.82 -27.87 -2.51
N TRP A 51 -4.27 -28.68 -1.60
CA TRP A 51 -4.96 -29.82 -0.99
C TRP A 51 -4.84 -29.89 0.54
N GLY A 52 -4.04 -29.04 1.18
CA GLY A 52 -3.79 -29.09 2.62
C GLY A 52 -3.30 -30.46 3.07
N ASP A 53 -3.92 -30.99 4.14
CA ASP A 53 -3.55 -32.26 4.75
C ASP A 53 -4.04 -33.52 3.99
N SER A 54 -4.80 -33.35 2.91
CA SER A 54 -5.40 -34.47 2.15
C SER A 54 -4.98 -34.50 0.68
N PRO A 55 -3.67 -34.55 0.35
CA PRO A 55 -3.21 -34.60 -1.03
C PRO A 55 -3.49 -35.98 -1.67
N PRO A 56 -3.89 -36.01 -2.95
CA PRO A 56 -4.00 -37.27 -3.68
C PRO A 56 -2.62 -37.89 -3.92
N ARG A 57 -2.56 -39.21 -4.13
CA ARG A 57 -1.29 -39.92 -4.45
C ARG A 57 -0.59 -39.36 -5.70
N THR A 58 -1.35 -38.71 -6.59
CA THR A 58 -0.88 -38.10 -7.85
C THR A 58 -0.61 -36.60 -7.72
N ALA A 59 -0.58 -36.02 -6.52
CA ALA A 59 -0.47 -34.57 -6.31
C ALA A 59 0.72 -33.96 -7.06
N THR A 60 1.92 -34.52 -6.91
CA THR A 60 3.14 -34.06 -7.60
C THR A 60 2.99 -34.04 -9.12
N ALA A 61 2.48 -35.11 -9.73
CA ALA A 61 2.25 -35.19 -11.17
C ALA A 61 1.17 -34.19 -11.63
N THR A 62 0.18 -33.95 -10.78
CA THR A 62 -0.90 -32.98 -11.03
C THR A 62 -0.38 -31.55 -10.99
N ILE A 63 0.53 -31.22 -10.06
CA ILE A 63 1.23 -29.91 -10.03
C ILE A 63 1.99 -29.68 -11.33
N GLN A 64 2.79 -30.67 -11.78
CA GLN A 64 3.53 -30.56 -13.03
C GLN A 64 2.60 -30.32 -14.23
N THR A 65 1.44 -30.99 -14.25
CA THR A 65 0.41 -30.78 -15.27
C THR A 65 -0.13 -29.35 -15.24
N TYR A 66 -0.46 -28.83 -14.06
CA TYR A 66 -0.94 -27.45 -13.92
C TYR A 66 0.14 -26.41 -14.28
N ILE A 67 1.40 -26.63 -13.90
CA ILE A 67 2.51 -25.76 -14.33
C ILE A 67 2.66 -25.78 -15.85
N GLY A 68 2.56 -26.95 -16.49
CA GLY A 68 2.56 -27.06 -17.94
C GLY A 68 1.37 -26.35 -18.62
N GLN A 69 0.20 -26.34 -17.98
CA GLN A 69 -0.96 -25.55 -18.44
C GLN A 69 -0.70 -24.06 -18.32
N VAL A 70 -0.19 -23.59 -17.17
CA VAL A 70 0.17 -22.17 -16.98
C VAL A 70 1.20 -21.74 -18.00
N ARG A 71 2.28 -22.50 -18.19
CA ARG A 71 3.33 -22.19 -19.19
C ARG A 71 2.77 -22.06 -20.60
N ARG A 72 1.90 -22.99 -21.03
CA ARG A 72 1.26 -22.92 -22.36
C ARG A 72 0.36 -21.69 -22.49
N THR A 73 -0.43 -21.41 -21.47
CA THR A 73 -1.34 -20.26 -21.49
C THR A 73 -0.57 -18.94 -21.55
N LEU A 74 0.51 -18.81 -20.78
CA LEU A 74 1.39 -17.65 -20.84
C LEU A 74 2.15 -17.56 -22.16
N ALA A 75 2.55 -18.70 -22.75
CA ALA A 75 3.22 -18.75 -24.04
C ALA A 75 2.32 -18.23 -25.15
N GLU A 76 1.05 -18.65 -25.17
CA GLU A 76 0.03 -18.14 -26.09
C GLU A 76 -0.18 -16.63 -25.92
N ALA A 77 -0.33 -16.15 -24.67
CA ALA A 77 -0.53 -14.73 -24.36
C ALA A 77 0.67 -13.82 -24.73
N LEU A 78 1.87 -14.40 -24.84
CA LEU A 78 3.11 -13.70 -25.16
C LEU A 78 3.57 -13.90 -26.60
N ASN A 79 2.86 -14.71 -27.40
CA ASN A 79 3.36 -15.20 -28.69
C ASN A 79 4.79 -15.79 -28.60
N LYS A 80 5.07 -16.53 -27.51
CA LYS A 80 6.36 -17.21 -27.24
C LYS A 80 6.19 -18.72 -27.28
N SER A 81 7.30 -19.46 -27.33
CA SER A 81 7.23 -20.91 -27.11
C SER A 81 7.06 -21.24 -25.61
N ALA A 82 6.46 -22.39 -25.31
CA ALA A 82 6.34 -22.86 -23.93
C ALA A 82 7.70 -23.14 -23.27
N ASN A 83 8.75 -23.38 -24.07
CA ASN A 83 10.12 -23.56 -23.58
C ASN A 83 10.71 -22.22 -23.14
N ASP A 84 10.53 -21.15 -23.93
CA ASP A 84 11.00 -19.81 -23.55
C ASP A 84 10.33 -19.36 -22.23
N VAL A 85 9.03 -19.63 -22.07
CA VAL A 85 8.33 -19.36 -20.80
C VAL A 85 8.89 -20.21 -19.66
N ALA A 86 9.26 -21.46 -19.92
CA ALA A 86 9.84 -22.35 -18.90
C ALA A 86 11.25 -21.94 -18.48
N GLU A 87 12.01 -21.26 -19.34
CA GLU A 87 13.39 -20.83 -19.08
C GLU A 87 13.47 -19.40 -18.51
N GLU A 88 12.54 -18.51 -18.91
CA GLU A 88 12.62 -17.08 -18.59
C GLU A 88 11.58 -16.60 -17.56
N ILE A 89 10.42 -17.24 -17.49
CA ILE A 89 9.25 -16.70 -16.77
C ILE A 89 8.83 -17.60 -15.61
N LEU A 90 8.49 -18.85 -15.89
CA LEU A 90 8.07 -19.82 -14.88
C LEU A 90 9.09 -20.96 -14.86
N ILE A 91 10.15 -20.76 -14.09
CA ILE A 91 11.37 -21.56 -14.10
C ILE A 91 11.21 -22.77 -13.16
N THR A 92 11.76 -23.92 -13.55
CA THR A 92 11.90 -25.07 -12.65
C THR A 92 13.32 -25.15 -12.13
N GLU A 93 13.49 -25.08 -10.81
CA GLU A 93 14.79 -25.14 -10.14
C GLU A 93 14.76 -26.16 -9.00
N GLY A 94 15.51 -27.26 -9.13
CA GLY A 94 15.74 -28.20 -8.02
C GLY A 94 14.47 -28.77 -7.35
N GLY A 95 13.37 -28.97 -8.09
CA GLY A 95 12.09 -29.42 -7.52
C GLY A 95 11.19 -28.31 -6.97
N SER A 96 11.52 -27.06 -7.27
CA SER A 96 10.74 -25.86 -6.99
C SER A 96 10.40 -25.12 -8.29
N TYR A 97 9.51 -24.15 -8.17
CA TYR A 97 9.16 -23.24 -9.26
C TYR A 97 9.38 -21.80 -8.84
N VAL A 98 9.90 -21.00 -9.78
CA VAL A 98 10.13 -19.56 -9.59
C VAL A 98 9.35 -18.83 -10.68
N LEU A 99 8.55 -17.84 -10.29
CA LEU A 99 8.02 -16.87 -11.24
C LEU A 99 8.97 -15.68 -11.28
N SER A 100 9.66 -15.49 -12.40
CA SER A 100 10.62 -14.39 -12.56
C SER A 100 9.95 -13.10 -13.00
N THR A 101 10.27 -12.01 -12.31
CA THR A 101 9.82 -10.65 -12.68
C THR A 101 10.52 -10.11 -13.94
N ARG A 102 11.56 -10.77 -14.44
CA ARG A 102 12.25 -10.36 -15.68
C ARG A 102 11.34 -10.38 -16.90
N GLY A 103 10.39 -11.31 -16.95
CA GLY A 103 9.41 -11.43 -18.04
C GLY A 103 7.98 -11.09 -17.64
N VAL A 104 7.76 -10.65 -16.41
CA VAL A 104 6.43 -10.41 -15.84
C VAL A 104 6.41 -9.09 -15.06
N ALA A 105 5.50 -8.20 -15.44
CA ALA A 105 5.15 -7.04 -14.65
C ALA A 105 4.14 -7.44 -13.58
N LEU A 106 4.48 -7.20 -12.31
CA LEU A 106 3.66 -7.51 -11.16
C LEU A 106 3.31 -6.23 -10.40
N ASP A 107 2.01 -6.00 -10.17
CA ASP A 107 1.53 -4.86 -9.37
C ASP A 107 2.04 -4.92 -7.92
N ILE A 108 2.18 -6.11 -7.33
CA ILE A 108 2.74 -6.30 -5.99
C ILE A 108 4.20 -5.84 -5.91
N THR A 109 5.02 -6.14 -6.92
CA THR A 109 6.44 -5.72 -6.94
C THR A 109 6.54 -4.20 -7.09
N GLU A 110 5.71 -3.60 -7.94
CA GLU A 110 5.64 -2.15 -8.09
C GLU A 110 5.18 -1.47 -6.80
N TYR A 111 4.14 -2.03 -6.16
CA TYR A 111 3.62 -1.56 -4.87
C TYR A 111 4.68 -1.60 -3.76
N GLU A 112 5.40 -2.71 -3.61
CA GLU A 112 6.45 -2.86 -2.59
C GLU A 112 7.58 -1.85 -2.82
N MET A 113 7.97 -1.63 -4.09
CA MET A 113 9.00 -0.66 -4.46
C MET A 113 8.56 0.79 -4.15
N LEU A 114 7.37 1.19 -4.58
CA LEU A 114 6.81 2.52 -4.33
C LEU A 114 6.64 2.78 -2.83
N THR A 115 6.17 1.78 -2.09
CA THR A 115 6.01 1.85 -0.63
C THR A 115 7.35 2.06 0.06
N ALA A 116 8.37 1.29 -0.30
CA ALA A 116 9.71 1.43 0.26
C ALA A 116 10.32 2.81 -0.06
N ALA A 117 10.22 3.27 -1.31
CA ALA A 117 10.72 4.57 -1.73
C ALA A 117 10.00 5.73 -1.02
N GLY A 118 8.67 5.67 -0.93
CA GLY A 118 7.85 6.68 -0.26
C GLY A 118 8.17 6.77 1.24
N ASN A 119 8.31 5.63 1.91
CA ASN A 119 8.70 5.58 3.31
C ASN A 119 10.10 6.16 3.55
N ALA A 120 11.06 5.85 2.66
CA ALA A 120 12.41 6.41 2.74
C ALA A 120 12.41 7.95 2.55
N ALA A 121 11.60 8.48 1.64
CA ALA A 121 11.42 9.92 1.46
C ALA A 121 10.82 10.58 2.72
N ILE A 122 9.80 9.97 3.34
CA ILE A 122 9.23 10.46 4.61
C ILE A 122 10.29 10.51 5.71
N GLN A 123 11.14 9.49 5.83
CA GLN A 123 12.22 9.46 6.83
C GLN A 123 13.25 10.58 6.63
N ARG A 124 13.47 11.03 5.39
CA ARG A 124 14.30 12.19 5.06
C ARG A 124 13.57 13.53 5.20
N GLY A 125 12.29 13.53 5.53
CA GLY A 125 11.45 14.74 5.63
C GLY A 125 10.96 15.27 4.28
N GLU A 126 11.11 14.50 3.21
CA GLU A 126 10.67 14.80 1.85
C GLU A 126 9.19 14.44 1.69
N PHE A 127 8.31 15.07 2.48
CA PHE A 127 6.90 14.69 2.57
C PHE A 127 6.13 14.82 1.25
N VAL A 128 6.58 15.68 0.34
CA VAL A 128 5.96 15.83 -0.99
C VAL A 128 6.17 14.57 -1.81
N GLU A 129 7.43 14.19 -2.01
CA GLU A 129 7.79 12.98 -2.74
C GLU A 129 7.23 11.72 -2.07
N GLY A 130 7.34 11.62 -0.75
CA GLY A 130 6.78 10.49 0.00
C GLY A 130 5.28 10.33 -0.18
N SER A 131 4.53 11.43 -0.14
CA SER A 131 3.08 11.45 -0.41
C SER A 131 2.78 11.00 -1.84
N ASP A 132 3.47 11.56 -2.85
CA ASP A 132 3.20 11.25 -4.25
C ASP A 132 3.50 9.77 -4.59
N LEU A 133 4.56 9.20 -4.03
CA LEU A 133 4.92 7.78 -4.20
C LEU A 133 3.91 6.84 -3.52
N LEU A 134 3.49 7.15 -2.29
CA LEU A 134 2.52 6.32 -1.57
C LEU A 134 1.10 6.44 -2.15
N HIS A 135 0.74 7.58 -2.74
CA HIS A 135 -0.49 7.70 -3.53
C HIS A 135 -0.48 6.74 -4.73
N GLN A 136 0.62 6.69 -5.48
CA GLN A 136 0.80 5.75 -6.59
C GLN A 136 0.72 4.29 -6.10
N ALA A 137 1.36 3.97 -4.97
CA ALA A 137 1.31 2.63 -4.38
C ALA A 137 -0.13 2.21 -4.06
N VAL A 138 -0.90 3.05 -3.36
CA VAL A 138 -2.30 2.77 -3.02
C VAL A 138 -3.18 2.65 -4.26
N ALA A 139 -2.91 3.43 -5.32
CA ALA A 139 -3.68 3.39 -6.56
C ALA A 139 -3.56 2.06 -7.32
N LEU A 140 -2.54 1.24 -7.04
CA LEU A 140 -2.41 -0.11 -7.60
C LEU A 140 -3.47 -1.08 -7.06
N TRP A 141 -4.06 -0.78 -5.91
CA TRP A 141 -5.07 -1.64 -5.28
C TRP A 141 -6.45 -1.45 -5.92
N ARG A 142 -7.05 -2.57 -6.34
CA ARG A 142 -8.36 -2.64 -7.01
C ARG A 142 -9.43 -3.34 -6.17
N GLY A 143 -9.21 -3.44 -4.86
CA GLY A 143 -10.05 -4.15 -3.91
C GLY A 143 -9.25 -5.16 -3.07
N PRO A 144 -9.93 -6.08 -2.36
CA PRO A 144 -9.27 -7.09 -1.54
C PRO A 144 -8.34 -7.98 -2.38
N ALA A 145 -7.14 -8.24 -1.88
CA ALA A 145 -6.13 -9.01 -2.60
C ALA A 145 -6.65 -10.42 -2.93
N LEU A 146 -6.49 -10.81 -4.20
CA LEU A 146 -6.84 -12.13 -4.73
C LEU A 146 -8.29 -12.59 -4.43
N VAL A 147 -9.24 -11.66 -4.31
CA VAL A 147 -10.64 -11.95 -3.92
C VAL A 147 -11.36 -13.01 -4.78
N ASN A 148 -10.90 -13.22 -6.02
CA ASN A 148 -11.45 -14.21 -6.95
C ASN A 148 -10.59 -15.49 -7.08
N VAL A 149 -9.68 -15.71 -6.15
CA VAL A 149 -8.88 -16.93 -6.04
C VAL A 149 -9.25 -17.61 -4.73
N GLU A 150 -9.64 -18.88 -4.81
CA GLU A 150 -9.87 -19.70 -3.62
C GLU A 150 -8.53 -19.96 -2.94
N ALA A 151 -8.16 -19.17 -1.93
CA ALA A 151 -6.87 -19.26 -1.25
C ALA A 151 -6.79 -20.44 -0.28
N GLY A 152 -5.60 -21.02 -0.18
CA GLY A 152 -5.22 -21.98 0.85
C GLY A 152 -4.52 -21.30 2.01
N GLU A 153 -3.91 -22.11 2.86
CA GLU A 153 -3.23 -21.62 4.05
C GLU A 153 -2.06 -20.67 3.71
N LEU A 154 -1.22 -21.05 2.75
CA LEU A 154 -0.02 -20.28 2.40
C LEU A 154 -0.41 -18.96 1.70
N LEU A 155 -1.33 -19.04 0.73
CA LEU A 155 -1.82 -17.86 0.04
C LEU A 155 -2.63 -16.96 0.97
N GLY A 156 -3.44 -17.53 1.87
CA GLY A 156 -4.21 -16.80 2.86
C GLY A 156 -3.33 -16.00 3.82
N ALA A 157 -2.24 -16.59 4.32
CA ALA A 157 -1.27 -15.87 5.15
C ALA A 157 -0.64 -14.68 4.40
N ARG A 158 -0.35 -14.85 3.09
CA ARG A 158 0.19 -13.76 2.27
C ARG A 158 -0.84 -12.67 1.97
N ILE A 159 -2.11 -13.02 1.77
CA ILE A 159 -3.21 -12.04 1.64
C ILE A 159 -3.33 -11.18 2.90
N VAL A 160 -3.34 -11.81 4.09
CA VAL A 160 -3.39 -11.07 5.37
C VAL A 160 -2.20 -10.13 5.51
N HIS A 161 -1.00 -10.58 5.15
CA HIS A 161 0.19 -9.73 5.18
C HIS A 161 0.09 -8.54 4.21
N LEU A 162 -0.49 -8.75 3.02
CA LEU A 162 -0.72 -7.68 2.05
C LEU A 162 -1.73 -6.66 2.57
N ASP A 163 -2.83 -7.12 3.18
CA ASP A 163 -3.84 -6.23 3.75
C ASP A 163 -3.24 -5.37 4.88
N GLU A 164 -2.43 -5.95 5.76
CA GLU A 164 -1.70 -5.20 6.80
C GLU A 164 -0.69 -4.20 6.20
N SER A 165 -0.01 -4.60 5.12
CA SER A 165 0.89 -3.70 4.38
C SER A 165 0.13 -2.49 3.83
N LEU A 166 -1.07 -2.68 3.26
CA LEU A 166 -1.90 -1.59 2.76
C LEU A 166 -2.28 -0.61 3.88
N LEU A 167 -2.64 -1.12 5.06
CA LEU A 167 -2.97 -0.27 6.21
C LEU A 167 -1.78 0.60 6.63
N CYS A 168 -0.58 0.01 6.70
CA CYS A 168 0.65 0.75 6.99
C CYS A 168 0.95 1.82 5.94
N THR A 169 0.80 1.48 4.66
CA THR A 169 1.01 2.40 3.53
C THR A 169 0.02 3.57 3.57
N LEU A 170 -1.26 3.30 3.84
CA LEU A 170 -2.28 4.34 4.03
C LEU A 170 -1.94 5.25 5.20
N GLU A 171 -1.49 4.70 6.33
CA GLU A 171 -1.08 5.50 7.50
C GLU A 171 0.07 6.45 7.14
N HIS A 172 1.13 5.94 6.53
CA HIS A 172 2.29 6.76 6.14
C HIS A 172 1.92 7.83 5.09
N ARG A 173 1.05 7.48 4.14
CA ARG A 173 0.54 8.42 3.14
C ARG A 173 -0.25 9.55 3.80
N ILE A 174 -1.20 9.21 4.67
CA ILE A 174 -2.00 10.18 5.44
C ILE A 174 -1.10 11.06 6.30
N TYR A 175 -0.08 10.47 6.95
CA TYR A 175 0.90 11.23 7.70
C TYR A 175 1.62 12.24 6.80
N ALA A 176 2.16 11.82 5.65
CA ALA A 176 2.82 12.72 4.70
C ALA A 176 1.90 13.84 4.20
N ASP A 177 0.64 13.53 3.89
CA ASP A 177 -0.35 14.50 3.43
C ASP A 177 -0.71 15.52 4.52
N LEU A 178 -0.84 15.08 5.78
CA LEU A 178 -0.96 15.97 6.93
C LEU A 178 0.28 16.85 7.08
N GLN A 179 1.48 16.32 6.80
CA GLN A 179 2.72 17.09 6.82
C GLN A 179 2.83 18.11 5.67
N ARG A 180 1.99 18.00 4.64
CA ARG A 180 1.89 18.99 3.56
C ARG A 180 0.78 20.02 3.78
N GLY A 181 0.00 19.86 4.85
CA GLY A 181 -1.12 20.74 5.17
C GLY A 181 -2.43 20.36 4.48
N ALA A 182 -2.58 19.15 3.95
CA ALA A 182 -3.82 18.67 3.31
C ALA A 182 -4.92 18.24 4.32
N HIS A 183 -4.95 18.83 5.51
CA HIS A 183 -5.80 18.38 6.62
C HIS A 183 -7.30 18.47 6.29
N HIS A 184 -7.75 19.51 5.60
CA HIS A 184 -9.17 19.65 5.25
C HIS A 184 -9.65 18.57 4.26
N THR A 185 -8.84 18.23 3.27
CA THR A 185 -9.21 17.26 2.23
C THR A 185 -9.17 15.82 2.72
N LEU A 186 -8.37 15.53 3.76
CA LEU A 186 -8.24 14.18 4.33
C LEU A 186 -9.36 13.80 5.31
N VAL A 187 -10.08 14.75 5.92
CA VAL A 187 -11.09 14.43 6.94
C VAL A 187 -12.13 13.39 6.46
N PRO A 188 -12.74 13.51 5.27
CA PRO A 188 -13.70 12.52 4.79
C PRO A 188 -13.10 11.11 4.66
N GLU A 189 -11.90 11.01 4.07
CA GLU A 189 -11.22 9.74 3.86
C GLU A 189 -10.84 9.07 5.18
N ILE A 190 -10.23 9.81 6.12
CA ILE A 190 -9.85 9.23 7.41
C ILE A 190 -11.10 8.86 8.24
N THR A 191 -12.19 9.62 8.09
CA THR A 191 -13.48 9.26 8.72
C THR A 191 -13.98 7.91 8.21
N GLU A 192 -13.89 7.66 6.91
CA GLU A 192 -14.26 6.37 6.32
C GLU A 192 -13.35 5.23 6.81
N LEU A 193 -12.03 5.47 6.89
CA LEU A 193 -11.06 4.51 7.42
C LEU A 193 -11.33 4.16 8.90
N THR A 194 -11.63 5.15 9.74
CA THR A 194 -11.98 4.90 11.17
C THR A 194 -13.33 4.20 11.34
N ALA A 195 -14.21 4.25 10.35
CA ALA A 195 -15.44 3.44 10.34
C ALA A 195 -15.16 1.99 9.95
N ARG A 196 -14.29 1.76 8.95
CA ARG A 196 -13.87 0.41 8.51
C ARG A 196 -12.95 -0.29 9.52
N HIS A 197 -12.09 0.47 10.18
CA HIS A 197 -11.10 -0.03 11.14
C HIS A 197 -11.33 0.63 12.50
N PRO A 198 -12.42 0.26 13.20
CA PRO A 198 -12.90 0.96 14.39
C PRO A 198 -11.90 1.00 15.54
N LEU A 199 -11.01 0.00 15.63
CA LEU A 199 -10.03 -0.16 16.70
C LEU A 199 -8.61 0.29 16.29
N HIS A 200 -8.42 0.83 15.07
CA HIS A 200 -7.10 1.24 14.57
C HIS A 200 -6.72 2.64 15.07
N GLU A 201 -6.08 2.69 16.24
CA GLU A 201 -5.79 3.93 16.99
C GLU A 201 -5.07 5.02 16.17
N ASN A 202 -4.15 4.66 15.26
CA ASN A 202 -3.44 5.65 14.45
C ASN A 202 -4.36 6.40 13.47
N PHE A 203 -5.38 5.75 12.90
CA PHE A 203 -6.32 6.47 12.01
C PHE A 203 -7.15 7.47 12.80
N HIS A 204 -7.58 7.10 14.01
CA HIS A 204 -8.24 8.03 14.92
C HIS A 204 -7.32 9.19 15.31
N ARG A 205 -6.03 8.93 15.58
CA ARG A 205 -5.03 9.98 15.85
C ARG A 205 -4.92 10.95 14.67
N HIS A 206 -4.84 10.44 13.45
CA HIS A 206 -4.78 11.27 12.24
C HIS A 206 -6.06 12.08 12.03
N LEU A 207 -7.24 11.51 12.29
CA LEU A 207 -8.51 12.21 12.22
C LEU A 207 -8.60 13.33 13.27
N MET A 208 -8.17 13.06 14.51
CA MET A 208 -8.09 14.06 15.58
C MET A 208 -7.22 15.25 15.16
N LEU A 209 -6.02 14.97 14.61
CA LEU A 209 -5.11 16.01 14.15
C LEU A 209 -5.69 16.81 12.97
N ALA A 210 -6.30 16.13 11.99
CA ALA A 210 -6.92 16.77 10.83
C ALA A 210 -8.07 17.69 11.23
N LEU A 211 -8.96 17.23 12.13
CA LEU A 211 -10.07 18.01 12.67
C LEU A 211 -9.57 19.20 13.49
N TYR A 212 -8.59 18.99 14.37
CA TYR A 212 -7.99 20.06 15.16
C TYR A 212 -7.40 21.17 14.26
N ARG A 213 -6.56 20.81 13.28
CA ARG A 213 -5.98 21.76 12.30
C ARG A 213 -7.03 22.46 11.45
N SER A 214 -8.19 21.84 11.27
CA SER A 214 -9.36 22.41 10.59
C SER A 214 -10.21 23.34 11.48
N GLY A 215 -9.77 23.63 12.71
CA GLY A 215 -10.53 24.43 13.68
C GLY A 215 -11.68 23.68 14.37
N ARG A 216 -11.84 22.38 14.10
CA ARG A 216 -12.95 21.53 14.59
C ARG A 216 -12.56 20.81 15.88
N ARG A 217 -12.06 21.57 16.86
CA ARG A 217 -11.50 21.05 18.12
C ARG A 217 -12.47 20.16 18.91
N ALA A 218 -13.76 20.55 18.99
CA ALA A 218 -14.77 19.77 19.71
C ALA A 218 -14.97 18.38 19.08
N GLU A 219 -14.93 18.30 17.75
CA GLU A 219 -15.09 17.04 17.01
C GLU A 219 -13.85 16.16 17.15
N ALA A 220 -12.64 16.74 17.16
CA ALA A 220 -11.41 16.01 17.42
C ALA A 220 -11.47 15.30 18.78
N LEU A 221 -11.90 15.99 19.84
CA LEU A 221 -12.06 15.38 21.17
C LEU A 221 -13.20 14.34 21.22
N ALA A 222 -14.24 14.51 20.40
CA ALA A 222 -15.32 13.53 20.29
C ALA A 222 -14.84 12.21 19.67
N VAL A 223 -13.88 12.23 18.74
CA VAL A 223 -13.25 11.03 18.17
C VAL A 223 -12.59 10.19 19.27
N MET A 224 -11.75 10.81 20.12
CA MET A 224 -11.10 10.13 21.24
C MET A 224 -12.10 9.48 22.20
N ARG A 225 -13.17 10.19 22.56
CA ARG A 225 -14.21 9.66 23.45
C ARG A 225 -14.89 8.43 22.87
N ARG A 226 -15.25 8.48 21.58
CA ARG A 226 -15.89 7.34 20.88
C ARG A 226 -14.95 6.14 20.79
N LEU A 227 -13.67 6.38 20.47
CA LEU A 227 -12.67 5.31 20.41
C LEU A 227 -12.44 4.68 21.79
N ARG A 228 -12.26 5.49 22.84
CA ARG A 228 -12.10 5.01 24.23
C ARG A 228 -13.24 4.10 24.63
N THR A 229 -14.49 4.50 24.39
CA THR A 229 -15.67 3.67 24.67
C THR A 229 -15.57 2.31 23.97
N ARG A 230 -15.24 2.27 22.67
CA ARG A 230 -15.10 0.99 21.95
C ARG A 230 -13.95 0.13 22.45
N LEU A 231 -12.77 0.70 22.70
CA LEU A 231 -11.61 -0.05 23.21
C LEU A 231 -11.92 -0.71 24.56
N VAL A 232 -12.59 0.01 25.45
CA VAL A 232 -12.99 -0.53 26.76
C VAL A 232 -14.07 -1.59 26.61
N GLU A 233 -15.09 -1.36 25.79
CA GLU A 233 -16.22 -2.28 25.61
C GLU A 233 -15.83 -3.56 24.87
N GLU A 234 -15.01 -3.47 23.81
CA GLU A 234 -14.68 -4.60 22.93
C GLU A 234 -13.41 -5.34 23.37
N LEU A 235 -12.40 -4.63 23.91
CA LEU A 235 -11.10 -5.21 24.25
C LEU A 235 -10.76 -5.15 25.76
N GLY A 236 -11.51 -4.37 26.54
CA GLY A 236 -11.17 -4.10 27.95
C GLY A 236 -9.89 -3.27 28.11
N LEU A 237 -9.50 -2.52 27.08
CA LEU A 237 -8.26 -1.74 27.04
C LEU A 237 -8.55 -0.24 27.07
N GLU A 238 -7.65 0.51 27.70
CA GLU A 238 -7.62 1.97 27.59
C GLU A 238 -6.85 2.40 26.33
N PRO A 239 -7.13 3.60 25.77
CA PRO A 239 -6.37 4.16 24.67
C PRO A 239 -4.87 4.23 24.97
N SER A 240 -4.07 4.01 23.94
CA SER A 240 -2.61 4.06 24.05
C SER A 240 -2.09 5.41 24.56
N PRO A 241 -0.88 5.43 25.16
CA PRO A 241 -0.27 6.67 25.66
C PRO A 241 -0.15 7.78 24.61
N PHE A 242 0.09 7.43 23.34
CA PHE A 242 0.22 8.43 22.28
C PHE A 242 -1.12 9.10 21.93
N LEU A 243 -2.25 8.40 22.03
CA LEU A 243 -3.57 9.00 21.84
C LEU A 243 -3.97 9.86 23.03
N VAL A 244 -3.66 9.42 24.25
CA VAL A 244 -3.86 10.23 25.46
C VAL A 244 -3.04 11.53 25.37
N GLN A 245 -1.80 11.46 24.89
CA GLN A 245 -0.98 12.65 24.67
C GLN A 245 -1.60 13.58 23.61
N MET A 246 -2.09 13.06 22.48
CA MET A 246 -2.77 13.85 21.46
C MET A 246 -4.01 14.57 22.02
N GLU A 247 -4.81 13.91 22.86
CA GLU A 247 -5.94 14.54 23.55
C GLU A 247 -5.49 15.72 24.42
N GLN A 248 -4.42 15.54 25.20
CA GLN A 248 -3.85 16.59 26.04
C GLN A 248 -3.30 17.77 25.23
N ASP A 249 -2.60 17.50 24.13
CA ASP A 249 -2.02 18.52 23.26
C ASP A 249 -3.13 19.36 22.61
N ILE A 250 -4.22 18.73 22.18
CA ILE A 250 -5.42 19.41 21.65
C ILE A 250 -6.10 20.26 22.74
N LEU A 251 -6.14 19.77 23.98
CA LEU A 251 -6.71 20.52 25.10
C LEU A 251 -5.89 21.76 25.47
N ARG A 252 -4.56 21.67 25.38
CA ARG A 252 -3.64 22.78 25.66
C ARG A 252 -3.50 23.74 24.46
N GLY A 253 -3.85 23.30 23.26
CA GLY A 253 -3.61 24.06 22.04
C GLY A 253 -2.12 24.14 21.71
N GLU A 254 -1.41 23.02 21.84
CA GLU A 254 0.05 22.98 21.70
C GLU A 254 0.49 23.46 20.30
N PRO A 255 1.42 24.43 20.21
CA PRO A 255 1.91 24.95 18.92
C PRO A 255 2.61 23.90 18.05
N SER A 256 3.06 22.79 18.64
CA SER A 256 3.66 21.65 17.92
C SER A 256 2.65 21.00 16.95
N LEU A 257 1.36 21.05 17.27
CA LEU A 257 0.28 20.52 16.43
C LEU A 257 0.10 21.34 15.14
N ASP A 258 0.49 22.62 15.13
CA ASP A 258 0.30 23.55 14.00
C ASP A 258 1.56 23.72 13.12
N THR A 259 2.55 22.84 13.26
CA THR A 259 3.91 22.97 12.70
C THR A 259 4.02 23.29 11.20
N HIS A 260 3.00 23.05 10.38
CA HIS A 260 2.98 23.49 8.97
C HIS A 260 2.58 24.95 8.77
N GLN A 261 1.70 25.52 9.61
CA GLN A 261 1.34 26.93 9.52
C GLN A 261 2.56 27.83 9.76
N ARG A 262 3.51 27.41 10.61
CA ARG A 262 4.73 28.18 10.89
C ARG A 262 5.72 28.22 9.71
N ARG A 263 5.81 27.17 8.89
CA ARG A 263 6.70 27.15 7.71
C ARG A 263 6.10 27.86 6.50
N SER A 264 4.77 27.79 6.31
CA SER A 264 4.08 28.55 5.26
C SER A 264 4.02 30.05 5.58
N ALA A 265 3.74 30.42 6.84
CA ALA A 265 3.78 31.81 7.27
C ALA A 265 5.19 32.44 7.15
N ARG A 266 6.26 31.67 7.42
CA ARG A 266 7.64 32.13 7.22
C ARG A 266 8.06 32.27 5.74
N ARG A 267 7.43 31.52 4.81
CA ARG A 267 7.65 31.70 3.37
C ARG A 267 6.82 32.86 2.78
N ALA A 268 5.70 33.22 3.41
CA ALA A 268 4.85 34.33 2.97
C ALA A 268 5.41 35.71 3.34
N THR A 269 6.37 35.81 4.26
CA THR A 269 7.06 37.07 4.61
C THR A 269 8.32 37.29 3.77
N VAL A 270 8.17 37.45 2.45
CA VAL A 270 9.21 38.14 1.66
C VAL A 270 9.01 39.64 1.89
N PRO A 271 9.98 40.39 2.43
CA PRO A 271 9.85 41.84 2.55
C PRO A 271 9.73 42.41 1.14
N ARG A 272 8.60 43.09 0.85
CA ARG A 272 8.50 44.00 -0.30
C ARG A 272 9.63 45.02 -0.14
N GLN A 273 10.68 44.89 -0.96
CA GLN A 273 11.72 45.89 -1.06
C GLN A 273 11.06 47.20 -1.49
N GLN A 274 11.09 48.15 -0.56
CA GLN A 274 10.57 49.49 -0.72
C GLN A 274 11.60 50.25 -1.56
N ASP A 275 11.25 50.56 -2.80
CA ASP A 275 12.08 51.35 -3.71
C ASP A 275 12.42 52.70 -3.07
N ARG A 276 13.66 52.83 -2.61
CA ARG A 276 14.29 54.08 -2.21
C ARG A 276 14.58 54.91 -3.46
N TRP A 277 13.60 55.71 -3.87
CA TRP A 277 13.85 56.92 -4.66
C TRP A 277 14.24 58.06 -3.72
N SER A 278 15.53 58.43 -3.74
CA SER A 278 16.11 59.74 -3.36
C SER A 278 17.64 59.57 -3.23
N MET A 279 18.54 60.41 -3.74
CA MET A 279 18.47 61.63 -4.55
C MET A 279 19.93 62.05 -4.84
N GLY A 280 20.14 62.81 -5.92
CA GLY A 280 21.25 63.78 -6.06
C GLY A 280 22.51 63.25 -6.75
N SER A 281 23.28 64.04 -7.50
CA SER A 281 23.20 65.40 -8.02
C SER A 281 24.57 65.62 -8.66
N MET A 282 24.67 66.30 -9.81
CA MET A 282 25.76 67.27 -10.01
C MET A 282 25.54 68.12 -11.26
N MET A 283 25.46 69.42 -11.01
CA MET A 283 25.47 70.54 -11.93
C MET A 283 26.77 71.29 -11.65
N THR A 284 27.63 71.50 -12.65
CA THR A 284 28.62 72.57 -12.62
C THR A 284 28.97 73.02 -14.04
N ALA A 285 28.68 74.31 -14.27
CA ALA A 285 29.35 75.32 -15.10
C ALA A 285 29.71 74.98 -16.56
#